data_AF-A0A966BU64-F1
#
_entry.id   AF-A0A966BU64-F1
#
_cell.length_a   1.000
_cell.length_b   1.000
_cell.length_c   1.000
_cell.angle_alpha   90.00
_cell.angle_beta   90.00
_cell.angle_gamma   90.00
#
_symmetry.space_group_name_H-M   'P 1'
#
loop_
_entity.id
_entity.type
_entity.pdbx_description
1 polymer ?
#
loop_
_entity_poly.entity_id
_entity_poly.type
_entity_poly.pdbx_seq_one_letter_code
_entity_poly.pdbx_strand_id
1 'polypeptide(L)'
;MAISIRSAAIIQPRFQNGRTAVSQKKSSQTTPVVAEGGSFEQKLAELEQLVEQLESGQLELAESLQRFRQGVELGSQCRAMLDEAQQVIEQVVSSTNDANDTGPLSPDSERGETSG
;
A
#
# COMPACT_ATOMS: atom_id res chain seq x y z
N MET A 1 -39.90 -50.02 33.24
CA MET A 1 -38.56 -50.65 33.24
C MET A 1 -38.00 -50.55 31.83
N ALA A 2 -37.11 -49.60 31.56
CA ALA A 2 -36.49 -49.41 30.24
C ALA A 2 -35.01 -49.77 30.34
N ILE A 3 -34.60 -50.80 29.61
CA ILE A 3 -33.21 -51.27 29.53
C ILE A 3 -32.55 -50.48 28.41
N SER A 4 -31.69 -49.53 28.78
CA SER A 4 -30.89 -48.76 27.82
C SER A 4 -29.46 -49.29 27.85
N ILE A 5 -29.14 -50.14 26.86
CA ILE A 5 -27.79 -50.69 26.65
C ILE A 5 -26.99 -49.62 25.91
N ARG A 6 -26.13 -48.88 26.64
CA ARG A 6 -25.14 -48.01 26.01
C ARG A 6 -24.06 -48.89 25.37
N SER A 7 -24.10 -49.03 24.04
CA SER A 7 -23.03 -49.63 23.27
C SER A 7 -21.71 -48.91 23.54
N ALA A 8 -20.73 -49.68 24.02
CA ALA A 8 -19.34 -49.29 24.12
C ALA A 8 -18.57 -49.91 22.94
N ALA A 9 -17.95 -49.07 22.13
CA ALA A 9 -16.78 -49.41 21.30
C ALA A 9 -15.71 -48.38 21.70
N ILE A 10 -14.77 -48.72 22.58
CA ILE A 10 -13.53 -49.46 22.32
C ILE A 10 -12.64 -48.76 21.27
N ILE A 11 -11.79 -47.86 21.80
CA ILE A 11 -10.33 -47.76 21.55
C ILE A 11 -9.87 -47.48 20.11
N GLN A 12 -9.39 -46.25 19.91
CA GLN A 12 -8.20 -45.95 19.09
C GLN A 12 -7.26 -45.06 19.95
N PRO A 13 -6.03 -45.50 20.26
CA PRO A 13 -5.06 -44.67 20.96
C PRO A 13 -4.06 -44.00 20.00
N ARG A 14 -3.53 -42.86 20.43
CA ARG A 14 -2.25 -42.24 20.04
C ARG A 14 -2.18 -41.52 18.67
N PHE A 15 -2.41 -40.21 18.71
CA PHE A 15 -1.56 -39.27 17.96
C PHE A 15 -0.94 -38.29 18.97
N GLN A 16 0.26 -38.64 19.44
CA GLN A 16 1.15 -37.72 20.14
C GLN A 16 2.08 -37.08 19.10
N ASN A 17 2.29 -35.78 19.30
CA ASN A 17 3.38 -34.96 18.76
C ASN A 17 3.31 -34.50 17.30
N GLY A 18 3.05 -33.20 17.19
CA GLY A 18 3.35 -32.37 16.04
C GLY A 18 3.03 -30.90 16.30
N ARG A 19 3.60 -30.31 17.35
CA ARG A 19 3.69 -28.85 17.47
C ARG A 19 4.51 -28.33 16.29
N THR A 20 3.83 -27.94 15.22
CA THR A 20 4.37 -26.99 14.23
C THR A 20 3.51 -25.74 14.32
N ALA A 21 3.71 -24.99 15.41
CA ALA A 21 3.59 -23.56 15.33
C ALA A 21 4.71 -23.06 14.41
N VAL A 22 4.41 -22.00 13.65
CA VAL A 22 5.29 -21.28 12.72
C VAL A 22 5.30 -21.85 11.29
N SER A 23 4.55 -21.16 10.43
CA SER A 23 5.08 -20.80 9.11
C SER A 23 4.57 -19.39 8.81
N GLN A 24 5.24 -18.44 9.45
CA GLN A 24 5.25 -17.06 9.00
C GLN A 24 5.70 -17.06 7.54
N LYS A 25 4.84 -16.65 6.62
CA LYS A 25 5.28 -16.14 5.32
C LYS A 25 5.15 -14.62 5.37
N LYS A 26 6.09 -14.02 6.11
CA LYS A 26 6.46 -12.61 6.07
C LYS A 26 7.67 -12.50 5.16
N SER A 27 7.45 -12.08 3.92
CA SER A 27 8.40 -11.56 2.92
C SER A 27 7.51 -11.09 1.77
N SER A 28 7.23 -9.79 1.64
CA SER A 28 8.18 -8.90 0.98
C SER A 28 8.41 -7.61 1.76
N GLN A 29 9.68 -7.38 2.03
CA GLN A 29 10.26 -6.19 2.61
C GLN A 29 10.45 -5.18 1.47
N THR A 30 9.60 -4.18 1.42
CA THR A 30 9.89 -2.89 0.78
C THR A 30 9.96 -1.88 1.92
N THR A 31 11.05 -1.13 1.97
CA THR A 31 11.39 -0.12 2.99
C THR A 31 10.18 0.68 3.45
N PRO A 32 9.85 0.68 4.76
CA PRO A 32 8.69 1.39 5.25
C PRO A 32 9.10 2.85 5.44
N VAL A 33 8.71 3.71 4.50
CA VAL A 33 8.48 5.12 4.80
C VAL A 33 7.29 5.17 5.76
N VAL A 34 7.58 5.00 7.05
CA VAL A 34 6.58 5.04 8.12
C VAL A 34 6.12 6.49 8.32
N ALA A 35 5.15 6.91 7.52
CA ALA A 35 4.27 8.00 7.89
C ALA A 35 3.38 7.50 9.04
N GLU A 36 3.45 8.16 10.20
CA GLU A 36 2.58 7.96 11.35
C GLU A 36 1.11 8.02 10.92
N GLY A 37 0.48 6.85 10.74
CA GLY A 37 -0.90 6.76 10.23
C GLY A 37 -1.24 5.49 9.43
N GLY A 38 -0.26 4.68 9.02
CA GLY A 38 -0.44 3.50 8.17
C GLY A 38 0.26 3.67 6.81
N SER A 39 0.50 2.57 6.08
CA SER A 39 1.14 2.66 4.76
C SER A 39 0.19 3.26 3.71
N PHE A 40 0.75 3.84 2.63
CA PHE A 40 -0.03 4.36 1.50
C PHE A 40 -1.06 3.34 0.99
N GLU A 41 -0.65 2.08 0.80
CA GLU A 41 -1.53 1.00 0.33
C GLU A 41 -2.72 0.76 1.28
N GLN A 42 -2.50 0.87 2.60
CA GLN A 42 -3.58 0.71 3.57
C GLN A 42 -4.59 1.85 3.50
N LYS A 43 -4.10 3.10 3.38
CA LYS A 43 -4.95 4.30 3.25
C LYS A 43 -5.75 4.31 1.96
N LEU A 44 -5.12 3.87 0.87
CA LEU A 44 -5.78 3.73 -0.42
C LEU A 44 -6.88 2.65 -0.35
N ALA A 45 -6.59 1.49 0.23
CA ALA A 45 -7.58 0.43 0.39
C ALA A 45 -8.78 0.87 1.27
N GLU A 46 -8.53 1.65 2.32
CA GLU A 46 -9.60 2.21 3.16
C GLU A 46 -10.47 3.21 2.39
N LEU A 47 -9.85 4.04 1.54
CA LEU A 47 -10.56 4.98 0.67
C LEU A 47 -11.42 4.25 -0.38
N GLU A 48 -10.88 3.21 -1.01
CA GLU A 48 -11.60 2.38 -1.99
C GLU A 48 -12.83 1.72 -1.38
N GLN A 49 -12.67 1.09 -0.20
CA GLN A 49 -13.77 0.49 0.56
C GLN A 49 -14.86 1.51 0.89
N LEU A 50 -14.46 2.73 1.25
CA LEU A 50 -15.40 3.80 1.57
C LEU A 50 -16.16 4.27 0.33
N VAL A 51 -15.49 4.42 -0.80
CA VAL A 51 -16.12 4.78 -2.08
C VAL A 51 -17.11 3.70 -2.49
N GLU A 52 -16.75 2.43 -2.40
CA GLU A 52 -17.63 1.30 -2.69
C GLU A 52 -18.92 1.35 -1.84
N GLN A 53 -18.79 1.68 -0.54
CA GLN A 53 -19.95 1.87 0.34
C GLN A 53 -20.82 3.04 -0.10
N LEU A 54 -20.24 4.19 -0.49
CA LEU A 54 -20.98 5.35 -0.99
C LEU A 54 -21.71 5.03 -2.31
N GLU A 55 -21.06 4.32 -3.23
CA GLU A 55 -21.63 3.91 -4.52
C GLU A 55 -22.74 2.87 -4.39
N SER A 56 -22.70 2.06 -3.31
CA SER A 56 -23.73 1.05 -3.03
C SER A 56 -25.14 1.63 -2.85
N GLY A 57 -25.25 2.92 -2.49
CA GLY A 57 -26.51 3.63 -2.28
C GLY A 57 -27.34 3.13 -1.09
N GLN A 58 -26.78 2.28 -0.22
CA GLN A 58 -27.48 1.64 0.91
C GLN A 58 -27.39 2.45 2.21
N LEU A 59 -26.62 3.53 2.21
CA LEU A 59 -26.37 4.38 3.37
C LEU A 59 -27.47 5.42 3.54
N GLU A 60 -27.83 5.72 4.79
CA GLU A 60 -28.65 6.89 5.08
C GLU A 60 -27.89 8.19 4.75
N LEU A 61 -28.62 9.29 4.54
CA LEU A 61 -28.02 10.58 4.18
C LEU A 61 -26.95 11.05 5.19
N ALA A 62 -27.23 10.90 6.48
CA ALA A 62 -26.31 11.30 7.54
C ALA A 62 -25.02 10.47 7.51
N GLU A 63 -25.13 9.16 7.29
CA GLU A 63 -23.98 8.26 7.19
C GLU A 63 -23.19 8.52 5.91
N SER A 64 -23.87 8.74 4.78
CA SER A 64 -23.25 9.11 3.50
C SER A 64 -22.39 10.38 3.62
N LEU A 65 -22.89 11.40 4.33
CA LEU A 65 -22.12 12.62 4.61
C LEU A 65 -20.93 12.38 5.54
N GLN A 66 -21.06 11.48 6.52
CA GLN A 66 -19.95 11.10 7.38
C GLN A 66 -18.86 10.37 6.59
N ARG A 67 -19.23 9.37 5.79
CA ARG A 67 -18.32 8.63 4.91
C ARG A 67 -17.63 9.58 3.94
N PHE A 68 -18.37 10.45 3.27
CA PHE A 68 -17.80 11.44 2.36
C PHE A 68 -16.69 12.28 3.03
N ARG A 69 -16.93 12.80 4.24
CA ARG A 69 -15.91 13.55 4.99
C ARG A 69 -14.67 12.72 5.29
N GLN A 70 -14.84 11.46 5.71
CA GLN A 70 -13.72 10.53 5.93
C GLN A 70 -12.96 10.25 4.62
N GLY A 71 -13.65 10.09 3.50
CA GLY A 71 -13.04 9.90 2.19
C GLY A 71 -12.18 11.09 1.75
N VAL A 72 -12.65 12.31 2.00
CA VAL A 72 -11.87 13.54 1.73
C VAL A 72 -10.58 13.56 2.55
N GLU A 73 -10.66 13.22 3.84
CA GLU A 73 -9.51 13.16 4.75
C GLU A 73 -8.49 12.09 4.31
N LEU A 74 -8.96 10.87 4.00
CA LEU A 74 -8.11 9.79 3.48
C LEU A 74 -7.44 10.16 2.15
N GLY A 75 -8.18 10.78 1.24
CA GLY A 75 -7.63 11.26 -0.04
C GLY A 75 -6.56 12.33 0.15
N SER A 76 -6.76 13.23 1.11
CA SER A 76 -5.75 14.24 1.48
C SER A 76 -4.47 13.59 2.03
N GLN A 77 -4.61 12.59 2.89
CA GLN A 77 -3.48 11.84 3.44
C GLN A 77 -2.70 11.09 2.34
N CYS A 78 -3.40 10.45 1.41
CA CYS A 78 -2.76 9.78 0.27
C CYS A 78 -1.95 10.75 -0.58
N ARG A 79 -2.50 11.95 -0.87
CA ARG A 79 -1.78 12.97 -1.63
C ARG A 79 -0.54 13.46 -0.88
N ALA A 80 -0.64 13.74 0.41
CA ALA A 80 0.50 14.17 1.22
C ALA A 80 1.64 13.15 1.21
N MET A 81 1.34 11.85 1.27
CA MET A 81 2.34 10.78 1.17
C MET A 81 3.01 10.75 -0.21
N LEU A 82 2.27 10.98 -1.29
CA LEU A 82 2.83 11.06 -2.64
C LEU A 82 3.70 12.30 -2.82
N ASP A 83 3.28 13.43 -2.27
CA ASP A 83 4.06 14.68 -2.31
C ASP A 83 5.39 14.52 -1.55
N GLU A 84 5.38 13.86 -0.38
CA GLU A 84 6.59 13.52 0.37
C GLU A 84 7.51 12.60 -0.44
N ALA A 85 6.97 11.55 -1.05
CA ALA A 85 7.75 10.64 -1.89
C ALA A 85 8.36 11.37 -3.09
N GLN A 86 7.63 12.28 -3.73
CA GLN A 86 8.13 13.10 -4.83
C GLN A 86 9.29 13.99 -4.37
N GLN A 87 9.16 14.63 -3.21
CA GLN A 87 10.20 15.51 -2.66
C GLN A 87 11.50 14.75 -2.38
N VAL A 88 11.40 13.52 -1.86
CA VAL A 88 12.56 12.64 -1.66
C VAL A 88 13.24 12.32 -2.99
N ILE A 89 12.48 11.99 -4.03
CA ILE A 89 13.02 11.71 -5.37
C ILE A 89 13.77 12.94 -5.91
N GLU A 90 13.17 14.12 -5.81
CA GLU A 90 13.77 15.37 -6.30
C GLU A 90 15.08 15.70 -5.57
N GLN A 91 15.13 15.47 -4.25
CA GLN A 91 16.35 15.66 -3.47
C GLN A 91 17.47 14.69 -3.87
N VAL A 92 17.13 13.43 -4.16
CA VAL A 92 18.11 12.42 -4.59
C VAL A 92 18.63 12.71 -6.00
N VAL A 93 17.76 13.11 -6.93
CA VAL A 93 18.11 13.43 -8.31
C VAL A 93 18.96 14.70 -8.41
N SER A 94 18.63 15.74 -7.64
CA SER A 94 19.43 16.97 -7.54
C SER A 94 20.82 16.67 -6.98
N SER A 95 20.91 15.94 -5.87
CA SER A 95 22.19 15.53 -5.26
C SER A 95 23.07 14.67 -6.18
N THR A 96 22.46 13.95 -7.13
CA THR A 96 23.18 13.12 -8.10
C THR A 96 23.64 13.93 -9.32
N ASN A 97 22.94 15.03 -9.68
CA ASN A 97 23.30 15.89 -10.81
C ASN A 97 24.54 16.76 -10.55
N ASP A 98 24.84 17.10 -9.29
CA ASP A 98 26.10 17.77 -8.92
C ASP A 98 27.36 16.91 -9.21
N ALA A 99 27.18 15.61 -9.51
CA ALA A 99 28.27 14.71 -9.88
C ALA A 99 28.42 14.47 -11.39
N ASN A 100 27.56 15.04 -12.24
CA ASN A 100 27.68 14.94 -13.69
C ASN A 100 27.74 16.33 -14.33
N ASP A 101 28.93 16.92 -14.25
CA ASP A 101 29.42 17.92 -15.21
C ASP A 101 29.33 17.35 -16.62
N THR A 102 28.17 17.49 -17.27
CA THR A 102 28.11 17.52 -18.72
C THR A 102 27.74 18.94 -19.07
N GLY A 103 28.78 19.74 -19.32
CA GLY A 103 28.68 21.16 -19.59
C GLY A 103 27.64 21.51 -20.65
N PRO A 104 27.16 22.77 -20.66
CA PRO A 104 26.12 23.21 -21.59
C PRO A 104 26.53 22.86 -23.01
N LEU A 105 25.71 22.06 -23.69
CA LEU A 105 25.80 21.83 -25.12
C LEU A 105 25.72 23.20 -25.78
N SER A 106 26.88 23.75 -26.11
CA SER A 106 26.96 24.96 -26.90
C SER A 106 26.29 24.64 -28.23
N PRO A 107 25.27 25.40 -28.66
CA PRO A 107 24.70 25.21 -29.98
C PRO A 107 25.85 25.42 -30.96
N ASP A 108 26.16 24.37 -31.70
CA ASP A 108 27.17 24.35 -32.74
C ASP A 108 26.88 25.51 -33.70
N SER A 109 27.70 26.54 -33.56
CA SER A 109 27.64 27.75 -34.38
C SER A 109 28.39 27.44 -35.67
N GLU A 110 27.86 26.54 -36.49
CA GLU A 110 28.34 26.33 -37.85
C GLU A 110 27.89 27.51 -38.74
N ARG A 111 28.62 28.62 -38.63
CA ARG A 111 28.81 29.54 -39.75
C ARG A 111 29.86 28.95 -40.68
N GLY A 112 29.41 28.52 -41.84
CA GLY A 112 30.25 28.23 -43.00
C GLY A 112 29.56 28.71 -44.27
N GLU A 113 29.74 29.98 -44.59
CA GLU A 113 29.48 30.53 -45.92
C GLU A 113 30.35 29.79 -46.95
N THR A 114 29.81 29.35 -48.10
CA THR A 114 30.46 29.60 -49.41
C THR A 114 29.46 29.47 -50.56
N SER A 115 29.38 30.57 -51.30
CA SER A 115 28.92 30.78 -52.68
C SER A 115 29.03 29.60 -53.67
N GLY A 116 28.10 29.53 -54.62
CA GLY A 116 28.17 28.70 -55.83
C GLY A 116 26.85 28.61 -56.57
#